data_AF-A0A7Z9UBR5-F1
#
_entry.id   AF-A0A7Z9UBR5-F1
#
_cell.length_a   1.000
_cell.length_b   1.000
_cell.length_c   1.000
_cell.angle_alpha   90.00
_cell.angle_beta   90.00
_cell.angle_gamma   90.00
#
_symmetry.space_group_name_H-M   'P 1'
#
loop_
_entity.id
_entity.type
_entity.pdbx_description
1 polymer ?
#
loop_
_entity_poly.entity_id
_entity_poly.type
_entity_poly.pdbx_seq_one_letter_code
_entity_poly.pdbx_strand_id
1 'polypeptide(L)'
;MSSILEHPDDERFYVENVEPLIANVEQKGVYLYFLFRCPVSGFEAQAKIQPGEEHHEVSSALTGNPRLAGLLKNALQREKAGGTDYTVDEIEEAACDAFESVSKDFFWDGSRWTHWEANDRVLTFLSYGEMLEDIDAEQRSVLRRVLGAVAQADGKVDASERELLETLLGHDASVAGAGGIPSAREIRKLKTRTVASAVVCLGYAIACVDGNLDPAEEDLLSLVCEAVKLGTLKQWELKKIAQAFIVDEALARTYKDGTASDEERLEVYKFGRGLGLTIPELRELEWRFLRRTGLTPD
;
A
#
# COMPACT_ATOMS: atom_id res chain seq x y z
N MET A 1 19.05 -10.44 20.59
CA MET A 1 17.67 -10.07 20.97
C MET A 1 17.66 -8.57 21.17
N SER A 2 17.19 -7.82 20.17
CA SER A 2 16.74 -6.44 20.37
C SER A 2 15.58 -6.20 19.41
N SER A 3 14.46 -5.87 20.02
CA SER A 3 13.22 -5.41 19.44
C SER A 3 13.38 -3.95 19.04
N ILE A 4 13.08 -3.59 17.79
CA ILE A 4 12.69 -2.23 17.41
C ILE A 4 11.50 -2.36 16.46
N LEU A 5 10.32 -2.42 17.06
CA LEU A 5 9.15 -1.72 16.55
C LEU A 5 9.24 -0.33 17.17
N GLU A 6 9.55 0.69 16.37
CA GLU A 6 9.34 2.10 16.72
C GLU A 6 8.24 2.68 15.82
N HIS A 7 7.49 3.60 16.42
CA HIS A 7 6.04 3.81 16.29
C HIS A 7 5.71 4.99 15.33
N PRO A 8 4.44 5.17 14.92
CA PRO A 8 3.97 6.26 14.05
C PRO A 8 3.96 7.68 14.66
N ASP A 9 4.80 7.96 15.66
CA ASP A 9 4.88 9.27 16.34
C ASP A 9 6.32 9.60 16.79
N ASP A 10 7.35 9.09 16.11
CA ASP A 10 8.74 9.58 16.29
C ASP A 10 9.13 10.41 15.06
N GLU A 11 9.20 11.73 15.29
CA GLU A 11 9.17 12.85 14.33
C GLU A 11 10.37 12.97 13.36
N ARG A 12 11.04 11.88 12.92
CA ARG A 12 12.24 12.04 12.06
C ARG A 12 12.39 11.00 10.97
N PHE A 13 12.45 11.48 9.72
CA PHE A 13 12.94 10.68 8.59
C PHE A 13 14.44 10.43 8.75
N TYR A 14 14.89 9.19 8.61
CA TYR A 14 16.32 8.88 8.53
C TYR A 14 16.84 9.18 7.12
N VAL A 15 17.94 9.94 7.03
CA VAL A 15 18.52 10.34 5.74
C VAL A 15 18.87 9.12 4.87
N GLU A 16 19.29 8.01 5.47
CA GLU A 16 19.59 6.74 4.78
C GLU A 16 18.39 6.19 3.99
N ASN A 17 17.16 6.48 4.44
CA ASN A 17 15.93 6.06 3.77
C ASN A 17 15.50 7.05 2.68
N VAL A 18 15.76 8.34 2.86
CA VAL A 18 15.38 9.42 1.93
C VAL A 18 16.37 9.57 0.77
N GLU A 19 17.66 9.40 1.05
CA GLU A 19 18.76 9.60 0.11
C GLU A 19 18.62 8.82 -1.22
N PRO A 20 18.14 7.56 -1.25
CA PRO A 20 17.90 6.85 -2.50
C PRO A 20 16.92 7.56 -3.45
N LEU A 21 16.04 8.41 -2.92
CA LEU A 21 15.08 9.19 -3.69
C LEU A 21 15.68 10.49 -4.23
N ILE A 22 16.77 11.01 -3.65
CA ILE A 22 17.33 12.31 -4.06
C ILE A 22 17.97 12.15 -5.44
N ALA A 23 17.31 12.70 -6.46
CA ALA A 23 17.76 12.68 -7.84
C ALA A 23 18.64 13.89 -8.17
N ASN A 24 18.35 15.05 -7.57
CA ASN A 24 19.14 16.26 -7.75
C ASN A 24 19.01 17.17 -6.53
N VAL A 25 20.07 17.94 -6.26
CA VAL A 25 20.07 19.03 -5.29
C VAL A 25 20.65 20.26 -5.99
N GLU A 26 19.98 21.40 -5.89
CA GLU A 26 20.50 22.69 -6.37
C GLU A 26 20.46 23.70 -5.24
N GLN A 27 21.59 24.35 -4.98
CA GLN A 27 21.59 25.57 -4.18
C GLN A 27 21.28 26.76 -5.09
N LYS A 28 20.41 27.66 -4.62
CA LYS A 28 20.21 28.99 -5.21
C LYS A 28 20.16 30.04 -4.10
N GLY A 29 21.29 30.69 -3.85
CA GLY A 29 21.44 31.64 -2.75
C GLY A 29 21.34 30.94 -1.38
N VAL A 30 20.31 31.28 -0.59
CA VAL A 30 20.05 30.70 0.75
C VAL A 30 19.08 29.51 0.73
N TYR A 31 18.59 29.12 -0.45
CA TYR A 31 17.63 28.02 -0.57
C TYR A 31 18.28 26.79 -1.21
N LEU A 32 17.89 25.62 -0.72
CA LEU A 32 18.13 24.33 -1.33
C LEU A 32 16.87 23.84 -2.04
N TYR A 33 17.03 23.40 -3.28
CA TYR A 33 16.00 22.79 -4.11
C TYR A 33 16.31 21.31 -4.26
N PHE A 34 15.43 20.46 -3.73
CA PHE A 34 15.54 19.02 -3.81
C PHE A 34 14.59 18.50 -4.89
N LEU A 35 15.11 17.64 -5.76
CA LEU A 35 14.32 16.81 -6.66
C LEU A 35 14.34 15.38 -6.12
N PHE A 36 13.20 14.92 -5.61
CA PHE A 36 12.99 13.53 -5.24
C PHE A 36 12.42 12.77 -6.43
N ARG A 37 13.02 11.65 -6.79
CA ARG A 37 12.52 10.74 -7.82
C ARG A 37 12.30 9.36 -7.22
N CYS A 38 11.09 8.82 -7.35
CA CYS A 38 10.84 7.42 -7.02
C CYS A 38 11.63 6.52 -8.00
N PRO A 39 12.51 5.63 -7.51
CA PRO A 39 13.30 4.75 -8.38
C PRO A 39 12.45 3.75 -9.18
N VAL A 40 11.22 3.50 -8.74
CA VAL A 40 10.32 2.50 -9.31
C VAL A 40 9.38 3.12 -10.35
N SER A 41 8.65 4.18 -10.01
CA SER A 41 7.72 4.82 -10.96
C SER A 41 8.37 5.92 -11.81
N GLY A 42 9.53 6.43 -11.42
CA GLY A 42 10.10 7.64 -12.01
C GLY A 42 9.34 8.92 -11.65
N PHE A 43 8.35 8.87 -10.74
CA PHE A 43 7.64 10.05 -10.25
C PHE A 43 8.61 11.03 -9.61
N GLU A 44 8.42 12.32 -9.89
CA GLU A 44 9.27 13.38 -9.39
C GLU A 44 8.48 14.36 -8.51
N ALA A 45 9.02 14.67 -7.35
CA ALA A 45 8.54 15.73 -6.47
C ALA A 45 9.67 16.72 -6.21
N GLN A 46 9.31 18.01 -6.16
CA GLN A 46 10.27 19.08 -5.87
C GLN A 46 9.91 19.73 -4.54
N ALA A 47 10.94 19.97 -3.72
CA ALA A 47 10.82 20.68 -2.46
C ALA A 47 11.87 21.79 -2.41
N LYS A 48 11.49 22.91 -1.78
CA LYS A 48 12.36 24.07 -1.56
C LYS A 48 12.42 24.32 -0.07
N ILE A 49 13.64 24.42 0.48
CA ILE A 49 13.85 24.69 1.91
C ILE A 49 15.01 25.67 2.12
N GLN A 50 14.96 26.43 3.21
CA GLN A 50 16.07 27.23 3.71
C GLN A 50 16.60 26.57 4.99
N PRO A 51 17.83 26.03 5.00
CA PRO A 51 18.39 25.43 6.21
C PRO A 51 18.46 26.45 7.36
N GLY A 52 18.02 26.05 8.55
CA GLY A 52 18.13 26.83 9.78
C GLY A 52 16.98 27.81 10.10
N GLU A 53 15.89 27.85 9.33
CA GLU A 53 14.62 28.42 9.81
C GLU A 53 13.89 27.36 10.65
N GLU A 54 13.85 27.55 11.97
CA GLU A 54 13.38 26.65 13.05
C GLU A 54 12.49 25.45 12.64
N HIS A 55 12.98 24.22 12.84
CA HIS A 55 12.29 23.14 13.57
C HIS A 55 13.32 22.10 14.11
N HIS A 56 13.37 21.99 15.45
CA HIS A 56 13.90 20.92 16.32
C HIS A 56 15.28 20.25 16.09
N GLU A 57 16.20 20.51 17.05
CA GLU A 57 17.52 19.88 17.25
C GLU A 57 17.55 18.34 17.08
N VAL A 58 18.32 17.82 16.12
CA VAL A 58 18.64 16.39 15.98
C VAL A 58 20.03 16.03 16.50
N SER A 59 20.08 14.88 17.18
CA SER A 59 21.24 14.20 17.75
C SER A 59 22.38 13.97 16.75
N SER A 60 23.60 14.23 17.22
CA SER A 60 24.88 13.99 16.55
C SER A 60 25.16 12.50 16.31
N ALA A 61 24.61 11.95 15.22
CA ALA A 61 25.02 10.66 14.70
C ALA A 61 24.77 10.55 13.19
N LEU A 62 25.16 11.55 12.42
CA LEU A 62 25.15 11.49 10.96
C LEU A 62 26.46 12.09 10.48
N THR A 63 27.38 11.23 10.06
CA THR A 63 28.59 11.66 9.34
C THR A 63 28.81 10.70 8.19
N GLY A 64 28.74 11.24 6.97
CA GLY A 64 29.48 10.71 5.84
C GLY A 64 28.68 9.83 4.88
N ASN A 65 27.59 10.34 4.32
CA ASN A 65 27.02 9.71 3.14
C ASN A 65 27.79 10.11 1.84
N PRO A 66 28.55 9.19 1.21
CA PRO A 66 29.41 9.52 0.09
C PRO A 66 28.65 9.87 -1.21
N ARG A 67 27.41 9.39 -1.38
CA ARG A 67 26.62 9.67 -2.59
C ARG A 67 25.94 11.02 -2.48
N LEU A 68 25.36 11.37 -1.33
CA LEU A 68 24.89 12.74 -1.09
C LEU A 68 26.05 13.75 -1.21
N ALA A 69 27.20 13.48 -0.58
CA ALA A 69 28.40 14.31 -0.73
C ALA A 69 28.84 14.49 -2.21
N GLY A 70 28.66 13.48 -3.04
CA GLY A 70 28.90 13.54 -4.49
C GLY A 70 27.91 14.42 -5.26
N LEU A 71 26.61 14.31 -4.96
CA LEU A 71 25.56 15.17 -5.53
C LEU A 71 25.77 16.63 -5.15
N LEU A 72 26.13 16.89 -3.89
CA LEU A 72 26.39 18.22 -3.35
C LEU A 72 27.65 18.85 -3.95
N LYS A 73 28.73 18.08 -4.11
CA LYS A 73 29.94 18.57 -4.79
C LYS A 73 29.64 19.08 -6.21
N ASN A 74 28.71 18.43 -6.91
CA ASN A 74 28.28 18.87 -8.25
C ASN A 74 27.34 20.09 -8.20
N ALA A 75 26.47 20.18 -7.19
CA ALA A 75 25.57 21.30 -6.97
C ALA A 75 26.32 22.59 -6.60
N LEU A 76 27.23 22.49 -5.63
CA LEU A 76 28.06 23.60 -5.11
C LEU A 76 29.08 24.10 -6.15
N GLN A 77 29.58 23.22 -7.03
CA GLN A 77 30.45 23.63 -8.14
C GLN A 77 29.73 24.49 -9.19
N ARG A 78 28.39 24.41 -9.30
CA ARG A 78 27.60 25.18 -10.28
C ARG A 78 27.27 26.60 -9.80
N GLU A 79 27.32 26.89 -8.50
CA GLU A 79 27.01 28.21 -7.90
C GLU A 79 28.25 28.91 -7.27
N LYS A 80 29.30 29.14 -8.06
CA LYS A 80 30.47 29.94 -7.61
C LYS A 80 30.22 31.46 -7.51
N ALA A 81 29.02 31.89 -7.10
CA ALA A 81 28.71 33.31 -6.91
C ALA A 81 27.73 33.54 -5.75
N GLY A 82 28.24 33.55 -4.51
CA GLY A 82 27.66 34.33 -3.41
C GLY A 82 26.57 33.68 -2.55
N GLY A 83 26.58 32.36 -2.38
CA GLY A 83 25.75 31.65 -1.40
C GLY A 83 26.49 31.33 -0.09
N THR A 84 25.75 31.13 0.99
CA THR A 84 26.24 30.60 2.27
C THR A 84 26.70 29.15 2.07
N ASP A 85 27.90 28.78 2.51
CA ASP A 85 28.39 27.40 2.42
C ASP A 85 27.75 26.57 3.54
N TYR A 86 26.75 25.74 3.21
CA TYR A 86 26.14 24.78 4.14
C TYR A 86 27.04 23.55 4.34
N THR A 87 27.08 23.05 5.57
CA THR A 87 27.77 21.80 5.93
C THR A 87 26.99 20.57 5.44
N VAL A 88 27.66 19.41 5.37
CA VAL A 88 27.00 18.15 4.95
C VAL A 88 25.85 17.81 5.90
N ASP A 89 26.06 18.00 7.20
CA ASP A 89 25.07 17.67 8.24
C ASP A 89 23.82 18.55 8.13
N GLU A 90 23.98 19.87 7.91
CA GLU A 90 22.86 20.81 7.67
C GLU A 90 22.04 20.46 6.42
N ILE A 91 22.67 19.84 5.43
CA ILE A 91 21.99 19.43 4.20
C ILE A 91 21.31 18.07 4.34
N GLU A 92 21.89 17.15 5.11
CA GLU A 92 21.23 15.89 5.46
C GLU A 92 19.94 16.16 6.26
N GLU A 93 19.98 17.09 7.20
CA GLU A 93 18.80 17.58 7.93
C GLU A 93 17.79 18.24 6.98
N ALA A 94 18.23 19.20 6.16
CA ALA A 94 17.36 19.87 5.20
C ALA A 94 16.75 18.91 4.15
N ALA A 95 17.40 17.78 3.84
CA ALA A 95 16.85 16.77 2.95
C ALA A 95 15.68 16.02 3.58
N CYS A 96 15.76 15.70 4.88
CA CYS A 96 14.68 15.09 5.62
C CYS A 96 13.48 16.04 5.76
N ASP A 97 13.73 17.30 6.12
CA ASP A 97 12.69 18.33 6.25
C ASP A 97 12.04 18.64 4.89
N ALA A 98 12.84 18.72 3.82
CA ALA A 98 12.31 18.88 2.47
C ALA A 98 11.48 17.67 2.05
N PHE A 99 11.89 16.45 2.41
CA PHE A 99 11.14 15.24 2.11
C PHE A 99 9.82 15.18 2.88
N GLU A 100 9.78 15.64 4.13
CA GLU A 100 8.54 15.72 4.92
C GLU A 100 7.43 16.46 4.16
N SER A 101 7.78 17.57 3.50
CA SER A 101 6.82 18.38 2.72
C SER A 101 6.18 17.65 1.52
N VAL A 102 6.85 16.61 1.00
CA VAL A 102 6.40 15.79 -0.14
C VAL A 102 6.07 14.34 0.26
N SER A 103 6.25 14.00 1.53
CA SER A 103 6.15 12.63 2.05
C SER A 103 4.78 12.00 1.82
N LYS A 104 3.72 12.83 1.78
CA LYS A 104 2.34 12.41 1.45
C LYS A 104 2.21 11.68 0.09
N ASP A 105 3.14 11.92 -0.83
CA ASP A 105 3.15 11.32 -2.17
C ASP A 105 3.98 10.01 -2.22
N PHE A 106 4.57 9.60 -1.10
CA PHE A 106 5.39 8.40 -0.99
C PHE A 106 4.87 7.51 0.14
N PHE A 107 5.00 6.19 0.00
CA PHE A 107 4.76 5.25 1.09
C PHE A 107 5.95 4.31 1.26
N TRP A 108 6.20 3.90 2.50
CA TRP A 108 7.25 2.94 2.82
C TRP A 108 6.73 1.51 2.61
N ASP A 109 7.36 0.74 1.70
CA ASP A 109 6.97 -0.64 1.39
C ASP A 109 7.54 -1.69 2.38
N GLY A 110 8.23 -1.23 3.43
CA GLY A 110 8.95 -2.06 4.39
C GLY A 110 10.46 -2.15 4.12
N SER A 111 10.91 -1.73 2.92
CA SER A 111 12.32 -1.73 2.51
C SER A 111 12.77 -0.44 1.81
N ARG A 112 11.85 0.27 1.14
CA ARG A 112 12.12 1.51 0.40
C ARG A 112 10.87 2.38 0.31
N TRP A 113 11.07 3.67 0.08
CA TRP A 113 10.00 4.57 -0.30
C TRP A 113 9.61 4.35 -1.76
N THR A 114 8.31 4.17 -2.01
CA THR A 114 7.76 4.03 -3.34
C THR A 114 6.61 5.02 -3.54
N HIS A 115 6.44 5.49 -4.78
CA HIS A 115 5.31 6.36 -5.10
C HIS A 115 4.01 5.57 -5.02
N TRP A 116 2.94 6.19 -4.56
CA TRP A 116 1.64 5.53 -4.43
C TRP A 116 1.06 5.04 -5.77
N GLU A 117 1.46 5.62 -6.91
CA GLU A 117 1.09 5.13 -8.25
C GLU A 117 1.96 3.94 -8.72
N ALA A 118 3.13 3.71 -8.12
CA ALA A 118 4.00 2.58 -8.46
C ALA A 118 3.49 1.25 -7.87
N ASN A 119 2.65 1.34 -6.84
CA ASN A 119 1.98 0.22 -6.20
C ASN A 119 0.53 0.20 -6.70
N ASP A 120 0.34 -0.34 -7.90
CA ASP A 120 -1.01 -0.63 -8.35
C ASP A 120 -1.57 -1.75 -7.48
N ARG A 121 -2.45 -1.36 -6.55
CA ARG A 121 -3.08 -2.29 -5.60
C ARG A 121 -3.78 -3.44 -6.33
N VAL A 122 -4.26 -3.22 -7.54
CA VAL A 122 -4.87 -4.25 -8.39
C VAL A 122 -3.83 -5.27 -8.85
N LEU A 123 -2.66 -4.83 -9.34
CA LEU A 123 -1.56 -5.74 -9.69
C LEU A 123 -1.00 -6.48 -8.47
N THR A 124 -0.94 -5.79 -7.33
CA THR A 124 -0.54 -6.41 -6.06
C THR A 124 -1.54 -7.49 -5.63
N PHE A 125 -2.85 -7.28 -5.83
CA PHE A 125 -3.86 -8.30 -5.59
C PHE A 125 -3.67 -9.54 -6.49
N LEU A 126 -3.48 -9.34 -7.80
CA LEU A 126 -3.23 -10.44 -8.73
C LEU A 126 -1.99 -11.25 -8.36
N SER A 127 -0.93 -10.58 -7.89
CA SER A 127 0.29 -11.25 -7.41
C SER A 127 0.03 -12.18 -6.23
N TYR A 128 -0.94 -11.85 -5.36
CA TYR A 128 -1.34 -12.74 -4.26
C TYR A 128 -2.07 -13.99 -4.74
N GLY A 129 -2.80 -13.93 -5.86
CA GLY A 129 -3.38 -15.11 -6.49
C GLY A 129 -2.31 -16.07 -7.00
N GLU A 130 -1.33 -15.56 -7.74
CA GLU A 130 -0.20 -16.34 -8.27
C GLU A 130 0.61 -17.03 -7.16
N MET A 131 0.84 -16.32 -6.04
CA MET A 131 1.56 -16.88 -4.88
C MET A 131 0.90 -18.11 -4.25
N LEU A 132 -0.39 -18.34 -4.49
CA LEU A 132 -1.13 -19.47 -3.95
C LEU A 132 -1.12 -20.70 -4.86
N GLU A 133 -0.59 -20.59 -6.08
CA GLU A 133 -0.47 -21.75 -6.99
C GLU A 133 0.53 -22.79 -6.48
N ASP A 134 1.63 -22.32 -5.88
CA ASP A 134 2.77 -23.15 -5.43
C ASP A 134 2.65 -23.69 -3.99
N ILE A 135 1.53 -23.46 -3.31
CA ILE A 135 1.36 -23.94 -1.93
C ILE A 135 1.09 -25.46 -1.87
N ASP A 136 1.56 -26.10 -0.80
CA ASP A 136 1.31 -27.52 -0.59
C ASP A 136 -0.16 -27.84 -0.19
N ALA A 137 -0.50 -29.12 -0.19
CA ALA A 137 -1.86 -29.58 0.12
C ALA A 137 -2.33 -29.21 1.54
N GLU A 138 -1.42 -29.08 2.51
CA GLU A 138 -1.76 -28.70 3.87
C GLU A 138 -2.13 -27.21 3.94
N GLN A 139 -1.33 -26.34 3.32
CA GLN A 139 -1.61 -24.91 3.22
C GLN A 139 -2.87 -24.65 2.38
N ARG A 140 -3.08 -25.40 1.30
CA ARG A 140 -4.29 -25.32 0.47
C ARG A 140 -5.55 -25.70 1.23
N SER A 141 -5.47 -26.69 2.12
CA SER A 141 -6.58 -27.05 3.03
C SER A 141 -6.90 -25.92 4.00
N VAL A 142 -5.88 -25.27 4.57
CA VAL A 142 -6.08 -24.12 5.47
C VAL A 142 -6.68 -22.92 4.73
N LEU A 143 -6.16 -22.58 3.54
CA LEU A 143 -6.70 -21.53 2.68
C LEU A 143 -8.20 -21.75 2.43
N ARG A 144 -8.58 -22.95 1.95
CA ARG A 144 -9.99 -23.31 1.68
C ARG A 144 -10.88 -23.12 2.90
N ARG A 145 -10.40 -23.54 4.08
CA ARG A 145 -11.16 -23.40 5.33
C ARG A 145 -11.26 -21.96 5.81
N VAL A 146 -10.22 -21.15 5.64
CA VAL A 146 -10.27 -19.72 5.98
C VAL A 146 -11.25 -19.00 5.07
N LEU A 147 -11.08 -19.13 3.74
CA LEU A 147 -11.95 -18.45 2.77
C LEU A 147 -13.41 -18.91 2.88
N GLY A 148 -13.64 -20.21 3.07
CA GLY A 148 -14.98 -20.73 3.30
C GLY A 148 -15.61 -20.29 4.62
N ALA A 149 -14.81 -20.05 5.66
CA ALA A 149 -15.31 -19.53 6.93
C ALA A 149 -15.61 -18.03 6.86
N VAL A 150 -14.84 -17.26 6.08
CA VAL A 150 -15.14 -15.84 5.80
C VAL A 150 -16.50 -15.71 5.12
N ALA A 151 -16.71 -16.41 4.00
CA ALA A 151 -17.98 -16.39 3.26
C ALA A 151 -19.20 -16.90 4.06
N GLN A 152 -18.98 -17.53 5.22
CA GLN A 152 -20.04 -18.04 6.09
C GLN A 152 -20.16 -17.25 7.40
N ALA A 153 -19.33 -16.22 7.62
CA ALA A 153 -19.19 -15.57 8.92
C ALA A 153 -20.49 -14.87 9.36
N ASP A 154 -21.22 -14.29 8.40
CA ASP A 154 -22.51 -13.63 8.61
C ASP A 154 -23.71 -14.62 8.59
N GLY A 155 -23.44 -15.89 8.32
CA GLY A 155 -24.43 -16.98 8.23
C GLY A 155 -25.13 -17.12 6.88
N LYS A 156 -24.75 -16.35 5.85
CA LYS A 156 -25.34 -16.44 4.50
C LYS A 156 -24.28 -16.24 3.42
N VAL A 157 -24.01 -17.30 2.66
CA VAL A 157 -23.16 -17.20 1.46
C VAL A 157 -24.03 -16.76 0.27
N ASP A 158 -23.83 -15.55 -0.22
CA ASP A 158 -24.56 -15.02 -1.36
C ASP A 158 -24.11 -15.65 -2.70
N ALA A 159 -24.62 -15.15 -3.84
CA ALA A 159 -24.24 -15.66 -5.15
C ALA A 159 -22.85 -15.19 -5.61
N SER A 160 -22.50 -13.94 -5.33
CA SER A 160 -21.25 -13.28 -5.72
C SER A 160 -20.06 -13.86 -4.94
N GLU A 161 -20.22 -14.08 -3.64
CA GLU A 161 -19.23 -14.72 -2.78
C GLU A 161 -18.95 -16.15 -3.21
N ARG A 162 -20.01 -16.89 -3.54
CA ARG A 162 -19.89 -18.27 -4.03
C ARG A 162 -19.14 -18.32 -5.36
N GLU A 163 -19.48 -17.44 -6.31
CA GLU A 163 -18.81 -17.35 -7.60
C GLU A 163 -17.31 -17.01 -7.44
N LEU A 164 -16.98 -16.04 -6.58
CA LEU A 164 -15.59 -15.68 -6.32
C LEU A 164 -14.83 -16.81 -5.61
N LEU A 165 -15.47 -17.48 -4.65
CA LEU A 165 -14.88 -18.60 -3.93
C LEU A 165 -14.63 -19.81 -4.84
N GLU A 166 -15.56 -20.13 -5.76
CA GLU A 166 -15.39 -21.15 -6.78
C GLU A 166 -14.28 -20.80 -7.78
N THR A 167 -14.14 -19.51 -8.12
CA THR A 167 -13.06 -19.02 -8.98
C THR A 167 -11.69 -19.19 -8.31
N LEU A 168 -11.59 -18.88 -7.02
CA LEU A 168 -10.33 -18.95 -6.27
C LEU A 168 -9.93 -20.38 -5.87
N LEU A 169 -10.90 -21.26 -5.59
CA LEU A 169 -10.65 -22.58 -5.00
C LEU A 169 -10.92 -23.76 -5.96
N GLY A 170 -11.54 -23.49 -7.11
CA GLY A 170 -12.02 -24.45 -8.11
C GLY A 170 -13.46 -24.91 -7.87
N HIS A 171 -14.14 -25.41 -8.91
CA HIS A 171 -15.56 -25.86 -8.86
C HIS A 171 -15.88 -26.95 -7.82
N ASP A 172 -14.87 -27.68 -7.32
CA ASP A 172 -15.03 -28.68 -6.24
C ASP A 172 -14.87 -28.09 -4.83
N ALA A 173 -14.73 -26.77 -4.70
CA ALA A 173 -14.71 -26.07 -3.44
C ALA A 173 -16.12 -26.05 -2.84
N SER A 174 -16.54 -27.21 -2.33
CA SER A 174 -17.76 -27.31 -1.54
C SER A 174 -17.68 -26.32 -0.38
N VAL A 175 -18.46 -25.24 -0.46
CA VAL A 175 -18.84 -24.40 0.67
C VAL A 175 -19.42 -25.28 1.79
N ALA A 176 -20.04 -26.40 1.40
CA ALA A 176 -20.57 -27.44 2.29
C ALA A 176 -19.48 -28.44 2.71
N GLY A 177 -18.76 -28.12 3.78
CA GLY A 177 -18.22 -29.14 4.67
C GLY A 177 -16.73 -29.07 4.96
N ALA A 178 -16.33 -28.21 5.89
CA ALA A 178 -15.16 -28.44 6.76
C ALA A 178 -15.14 -27.48 7.98
N GLY A 179 -16.16 -27.59 8.84
CA GLY A 179 -16.07 -27.34 10.28
C GLY A 179 -15.62 -25.96 10.75
N GLY A 180 -16.56 -25.00 10.80
CA GLY A 180 -16.45 -23.77 11.60
C GLY A 180 -15.20 -22.93 11.37
N ILE A 181 -15.00 -21.95 12.25
CA ILE A 181 -13.82 -21.07 12.22
C ILE A 181 -12.56 -21.94 12.42
N PRO A 182 -11.55 -21.86 11.53
CA PRO A 182 -10.30 -22.59 11.69
C PRO A 182 -9.62 -22.26 13.02
N SER A 183 -9.07 -23.25 13.71
CA SER A 183 -8.35 -22.98 14.96
C SER A 183 -7.04 -22.24 14.71
N ALA A 184 -6.56 -21.47 15.70
CA ALA A 184 -5.26 -20.79 15.61
C ALA A 184 -4.07 -21.75 15.39
N ARG A 185 -4.20 -23.04 15.73
CA ARG A 185 -3.18 -24.05 15.44
C ARG A 185 -3.19 -24.44 13.95
N GLU A 186 -4.36 -24.49 13.32
CA GLU A 186 -4.50 -24.78 11.90
C GLU A 186 -4.03 -23.60 11.06
N ILE A 187 -4.41 -22.37 11.42
CA ILE A 187 -3.99 -21.15 10.73
C ILE A 187 -2.46 -21.01 10.73
N ARG A 188 -1.78 -21.39 11.82
CA ARG A 188 -0.31 -21.38 11.92
C ARG A 188 0.40 -22.36 10.97
N LYS A 189 -0.31 -23.21 10.25
CA LYS A 189 0.26 -24.04 9.18
C LYS A 189 0.53 -23.25 7.90
N LEU A 190 0.05 -22.00 7.80
CA LEU A 190 0.49 -21.07 6.75
C LEU A 190 1.97 -20.75 6.99
N LYS A 191 2.84 -21.36 6.19
CA LYS A 191 4.29 -21.47 6.47
C LYS A 191 5.05 -20.15 6.36
N THR A 192 4.52 -19.20 5.61
CA THR A 192 5.19 -17.91 5.36
C THR A 192 4.23 -16.75 5.58
N ARG A 193 4.79 -15.59 5.97
CA ARG A 193 4.03 -14.34 6.09
C ARG A 193 3.41 -13.92 4.76
N THR A 194 4.09 -14.23 3.65
CA THR A 194 3.61 -13.95 2.29
C THR A 194 2.34 -14.73 1.97
N VAL A 195 2.33 -16.05 2.19
CA VAL A 195 1.14 -16.87 1.98
C VAL A 195 0.00 -16.45 2.91
N ALA A 196 0.32 -16.12 4.17
CA ALA A 196 -0.69 -15.63 5.09
C ALA A 196 -1.28 -14.27 4.66
N SER A 197 -0.45 -13.37 4.11
CA SER A 197 -0.91 -12.10 3.56
C SER A 197 -1.83 -12.31 2.34
N ALA A 198 -1.48 -13.24 1.46
CA ALA A 198 -2.32 -13.61 0.31
C ALA A 198 -3.69 -14.13 0.75
N VAL A 199 -3.71 -15.06 1.73
CA VAL A 199 -4.96 -15.62 2.29
C VAL A 199 -5.84 -14.51 2.88
N VAL A 200 -5.26 -13.60 3.66
CA VAL A 200 -6.00 -12.49 4.27
C VAL A 200 -6.51 -11.50 3.22
N CYS A 201 -5.70 -11.19 2.21
CA CYS A 201 -6.12 -10.30 1.12
C CYS A 201 -7.28 -10.88 0.31
N LEU A 202 -7.20 -12.16 -0.08
CA LEU A 202 -8.31 -12.84 -0.75
C LEU A 202 -9.54 -12.97 0.16
N GLY A 203 -9.36 -13.18 1.46
CA GLY A 203 -10.44 -13.18 2.42
C GLY A 203 -11.19 -11.86 2.44
N TYR A 204 -10.47 -10.72 2.47
CA TYR A 204 -11.11 -9.41 2.35
C TYR A 204 -11.81 -9.20 1.00
N ALA A 205 -11.30 -9.76 -0.10
CA ALA A 205 -11.96 -9.65 -1.40
C ALA A 205 -13.29 -10.41 -1.43
N ILE A 206 -13.36 -11.60 -0.82
CA ILE A 206 -14.61 -12.33 -0.62
C ILE A 206 -15.58 -11.47 0.21
N ALA A 207 -15.14 -10.99 1.37
CA ALA A 207 -15.94 -10.16 2.27
C ALA A 207 -16.34 -8.77 1.71
N CYS A 208 -15.84 -8.39 0.53
CA CYS A 208 -16.20 -7.12 -0.11
C CYS A 208 -17.04 -7.31 -1.37
N VAL A 209 -17.17 -8.53 -1.91
CA VAL A 209 -17.73 -8.73 -3.26
C VAL A 209 -19.23 -8.44 -3.33
N ASP A 210 -19.93 -8.58 -2.22
CA ASP A 210 -21.35 -8.29 -2.06
C ASP A 210 -21.65 -6.78 -1.86
N GLY A 211 -20.61 -5.98 -1.63
CA GLY A 211 -20.72 -4.54 -1.39
C GLY A 211 -20.88 -4.16 0.09
N ASN A 212 -20.77 -5.10 1.03
CA ASN A 212 -20.92 -4.84 2.46
C ASN A 212 -19.93 -5.66 3.28
N LEU A 213 -18.91 -4.98 3.82
CA LEU A 213 -17.95 -5.63 4.72
C LEU A 213 -18.55 -5.79 6.13
N ASP A 214 -18.93 -7.01 6.49
CA ASP A 214 -19.57 -7.29 7.77
C ASP A 214 -18.55 -7.36 8.93
N PRO A 215 -18.88 -6.85 10.13
CA PRO A 215 -18.00 -6.96 11.30
C PRO A 215 -17.58 -8.40 11.65
N ALA A 216 -18.43 -9.41 11.41
CA ALA A 216 -18.10 -10.81 11.69
C ALA A 216 -16.98 -11.35 10.78
N GLU A 217 -16.95 -10.91 9.52
CA GLU A 217 -15.88 -11.24 8.57
C GLU A 217 -14.57 -10.55 8.95
N GLU A 218 -14.67 -9.28 9.34
CA GLU A 218 -13.52 -8.48 9.80
C GLU A 218 -12.91 -9.05 11.10
N ASP A 219 -13.74 -9.49 12.05
CA ASP A 219 -13.30 -10.17 13.26
C ASP A 219 -12.60 -11.50 12.94
N LEU A 220 -13.14 -12.29 12.01
CA LEU A 220 -12.52 -13.55 11.59
C LEU A 220 -11.15 -13.32 10.93
N LEU A 221 -11.05 -12.35 10.02
CA LEU A 221 -9.78 -11.99 9.38
C LEU A 221 -8.77 -11.42 10.38
N SER A 222 -9.25 -10.70 11.40
CA SER A 222 -8.42 -10.25 12.53
C SER A 222 -7.82 -11.43 13.30
N LEU A 223 -8.62 -12.46 13.61
CA LEU A 223 -8.13 -13.69 14.26
C LEU A 223 -7.07 -14.41 13.40
N VAL A 224 -7.24 -14.43 12.08
CA VAL A 224 -6.25 -15.00 11.16
C VAL A 224 -4.95 -14.20 11.24
N CYS A 225 -5.01 -12.87 11.17
CA CYS A 225 -3.87 -11.97 11.31
C CYS A 225 -3.12 -12.19 12.64
N GLU A 226 -3.85 -12.28 13.75
CA GLU A 226 -3.26 -12.55 15.07
C GLU A 226 -2.53 -13.90 15.10
N ALA A 227 -3.17 -14.96 14.58
CA ALA A 227 -2.60 -16.31 14.58
C ALA A 227 -1.31 -16.41 13.77
N VAL A 228 -1.17 -15.64 12.68
CA VAL A 228 0.06 -15.57 11.86
C VAL A 228 0.98 -14.40 12.22
N LYS A 229 0.64 -13.62 13.26
CA LYS A 229 1.38 -12.44 13.72
C LYS A 229 1.54 -11.35 12.65
N LEU A 230 0.52 -11.13 11.84
CA LEU A 230 0.42 -9.94 10.99
C LEU A 230 -0.04 -8.78 11.88
N GLY A 231 0.68 -7.65 11.81
CA GLY A 231 0.32 -6.46 12.57
C GLY A 231 -0.90 -5.76 11.98
N THR A 232 -1.53 -4.90 12.78
CA THR A 232 -2.72 -4.10 12.39
C THR A 232 -2.49 -3.28 11.12
N LEU A 233 -1.31 -2.69 10.96
CA LEU A 233 -0.97 -1.93 9.75
C LEU A 233 -1.00 -2.81 8.49
N LYS A 234 -0.45 -4.04 8.58
CA LYS A 234 -0.46 -4.96 7.42
C LYS A 234 -1.87 -5.44 7.12
N GLN A 235 -2.67 -5.72 8.14
CA GLN A 235 -4.08 -6.05 7.96
C GLN A 235 -4.85 -4.93 7.24
N TRP A 236 -4.67 -3.68 7.69
CA TRP A 236 -5.27 -2.51 7.05
C TRP A 236 -4.83 -2.36 5.59
N GLU A 237 -3.55 -2.57 5.30
CA GLU A 237 -3.02 -2.54 3.93
C GLU A 237 -3.68 -3.61 3.04
N LEU A 238 -3.77 -4.85 3.52
CA LEU A 238 -4.38 -5.97 2.77
C LEU A 238 -5.89 -5.73 2.53
N LYS A 239 -6.59 -5.15 3.51
CA LYS A 239 -7.97 -4.68 3.36
C LYS A 239 -8.08 -3.63 2.24
N LYS A 240 -7.21 -2.61 2.25
CA LYS A 240 -7.22 -1.56 1.22
C LYS A 240 -6.88 -2.08 -0.17
N ILE A 241 -6.03 -3.10 -0.28
CA ILE A 241 -5.72 -3.77 -1.55
C ILE A 241 -6.95 -4.49 -2.10
N ALA A 242 -7.62 -5.29 -1.26
CA ALA A 242 -8.82 -6.01 -1.64
C ALA A 242 -9.98 -5.07 -2.03
N GLN A 243 -10.24 -4.04 -1.22
CA GLN A 243 -11.27 -3.03 -1.51
C GLN A 243 -11.03 -2.32 -2.84
N ALA A 244 -9.76 -1.96 -3.11
CA ALA A 244 -9.39 -1.34 -4.38
C ALA A 244 -9.66 -2.27 -5.56
N PHE A 245 -9.28 -3.55 -5.46
CA PHE A 245 -9.53 -4.56 -6.49
C PHE A 245 -11.02 -4.75 -6.78
N ILE A 246 -11.84 -4.87 -5.74
CA ILE A 246 -13.29 -5.10 -5.91
C ILE A 246 -14.00 -3.89 -6.53
N VAL A 247 -13.61 -2.66 -6.17
CA VAL A 247 -14.10 -1.46 -6.85
C VAL A 247 -13.62 -1.39 -8.30
N ASP A 248 -12.38 -1.81 -8.57
CA ASP A 248 -11.83 -1.87 -9.93
C ASP A 248 -12.63 -2.79 -10.84
N GLU A 249 -13.00 -3.97 -10.36
CA GLU A 249 -13.88 -4.91 -11.08
C GLU A 249 -15.28 -4.32 -11.33
N ALA A 250 -15.83 -3.58 -10.37
CA ALA A 250 -17.10 -2.87 -10.55
C ALA A 250 -16.99 -1.77 -11.63
N LEU A 251 -15.89 -1.02 -11.65
CA LEU A 251 -15.59 -0.04 -12.69
C LEU A 251 -15.39 -0.71 -14.05
N ALA A 252 -14.68 -1.83 -14.13
CA ALA A 252 -14.49 -2.59 -15.36
C ALA A 252 -15.80 -3.05 -15.98
N ARG A 253 -16.76 -3.49 -15.16
CA ARG A 253 -18.11 -3.86 -15.60
C ARG A 253 -18.90 -2.64 -16.09
N THR A 254 -18.76 -1.51 -15.40
CA THR A 254 -19.45 -0.25 -15.69
C THR A 254 -18.95 0.39 -16.99
N TYR A 255 -17.63 0.42 -17.19
CA TYR A 255 -16.96 0.97 -18.38
C TYR A 255 -16.75 -0.08 -19.48
N LYS A 256 -17.53 -1.18 -19.50
CA LYS A 256 -17.34 -2.28 -20.46
C LYS A 256 -17.38 -1.81 -21.92
N ASP A 257 -18.21 -0.81 -22.21
CA ASP A 257 -18.36 -0.23 -23.55
C ASP A 257 -17.49 1.02 -23.76
N GLY A 258 -16.58 1.32 -22.82
CA GLY A 258 -15.63 2.44 -22.86
C GLY A 258 -16.16 3.76 -22.29
N THR A 259 -17.45 3.84 -21.99
CA THR A 259 -18.11 5.01 -21.38
C THR A 259 -19.01 4.57 -20.24
N ALA A 260 -19.26 5.44 -19.26
CA ALA A 260 -20.21 5.21 -18.19
C ALA A 260 -21.01 6.48 -17.90
N SER A 261 -22.31 6.34 -17.72
CA SER A 261 -23.19 7.44 -17.32
C SER A 261 -22.98 7.83 -15.85
N ASP A 262 -23.39 9.05 -15.48
CA ASP A 262 -23.33 9.51 -14.09
C ASP A 262 -24.14 8.63 -13.12
N GLU A 263 -25.25 8.02 -13.58
CA GLU A 263 -26.04 7.09 -12.79
C GLU A 263 -25.28 5.80 -12.50
N GLU A 264 -24.63 5.21 -13.51
CA GLU A 264 -23.83 3.99 -13.35
C GLU A 264 -22.62 4.23 -12.43
N ARG A 265 -21.94 5.37 -12.60
CA ARG A 265 -20.83 5.78 -11.73
C ARG A 265 -21.29 5.98 -10.28
N LEU A 266 -22.48 6.55 -10.09
CA LEU A 266 -23.06 6.74 -8.76
C LEU A 266 -23.34 5.39 -8.07
N GLU A 267 -23.78 4.37 -8.81
CA GLU A 267 -23.96 3.02 -8.25
C GLU A 267 -22.64 2.41 -7.78
N VAL A 268 -21.54 2.57 -8.55
CA VAL A 268 -20.19 2.14 -8.12
C VAL A 268 -19.75 2.87 -6.85
N TYR A 269 -20.04 4.18 -6.74
CA TYR A 269 -19.72 4.93 -5.53
C TYR A 269 -20.55 4.52 -4.32
N LYS A 270 -21.85 4.22 -4.50
CA LYS A 270 -22.68 3.66 -3.42
C LYS A 270 -22.14 2.31 -2.96
N PHE A 271 -21.78 1.44 -3.90
CA PHE A 271 -21.15 0.16 -3.63
C PHE A 271 -19.85 0.31 -2.84
N GLY A 272 -18.91 1.14 -3.31
CA GLY A 272 -17.65 1.37 -2.61
C GLY A 272 -17.80 2.03 -1.23
N ARG A 273 -18.85 2.85 -1.03
CA ARG A 273 -19.21 3.39 0.29
C ARG A 273 -19.66 2.30 1.26
N GLY A 274 -20.37 1.27 0.78
CA GLY A 274 -20.71 0.07 1.56
C GLY A 274 -19.48 -0.68 2.05
N LEU A 275 -18.39 -0.64 1.30
CA LEU A 275 -17.08 -1.17 1.71
C LEU A 275 -16.32 -0.29 2.71
N GLY A 276 -16.87 0.87 3.09
CA GLY A 276 -16.21 1.81 3.99
C GLY A 276 -15.16 2.71 3.33
N LEU A 277 -15.19 2.85 2.00
CA LEU A 277 -14.35 3.81 1.28
C LEU A 277 -14.96 5.21 1.30
N THR A 278 -14.11 6.23 1.29
CA THR A 278 -14.50 7.63 1.19
C THR A 278 -14.65 8.07 -0.27
N ILE A 279 -15.40 9.14 -0.52
CA ILE A 279 -15.55 9.70 -1.89
C ILE A 279 -14.19 10.08 -2.52
N PRO A 280 -13.24 10.69 -1.79
CA PRO A 280 -11.90 10.93 -2.32
C PRO A 280 -11.19 9.65 -2.78
N GLU A 281 -11.22 8.58 -1.97
CA GLU A 281 -10.61 7.29 -2.34
C GLU A 281 -11.26 6.69 -3.57
N LEU A 282 -12.59 6.78 -3.70
CA LEU A 282 -13.32 6.25 -4.85
C LEU A 282 -13.02 7.02 -6.14
N ARG A 283 -12.90 8.35 -6.05
CA ARG A 283 -12.46 9.20 -7.17
C ARG A 283 -11.04 8.85 -7.61
N GLU A 284 -10.16 8.60 -6.65
CA GLU A 284 -8.79 8.21 -6.92
C GLU A 284 -8.74 6.84 -7.63
N LEU A 285 -9.51 5.85 -7.15
CA LEU A 285 -9.59 4.53 -7.78
C LEU A 285 -10.14 4.62 -9.20
N GLU A 286 -11.23 5.37 -9.42
CA GLU A 286 -11.79 5.61 -10.75
C GLU A 286 -10.77 6.28 -11.69
N TRP A 287 -10.10 7.33 -11.23
CA TRP A 287 -9.07 8.01 -12.00
C TRP A 287 -7.92 7.07 -12.39
N ARG A 288 -7.45 6.23 -11.45
CA ARG A 288 -6.42 5.21 -11.73
C ARG A 288 -6.91 4.19 -12.76
N PHE A 289 -8.13 3.69 -12.62
CA PHE A 289 -8.76 2.74 -13.54
C PHE A 289 -8.80 3.30 -14.98
N LEU A 290 -9.32 4.53 -15.15
CA LEU A 290 -9.39 5.21 -16.44
C LEU A 290 -7.99 5.39 -17.06
N ARG A 291 -7.01 5.81 -16.25
CA ARG A 291 -5.63 5.97 -16.70
C ARG A 291 -4.99 4.66 -17.15
N ARG A 292 -5.21 3.55 -16.45
CA ARG A 292 -4.67 2.22 -16.82
C ARG A 292 -5.32 1.65 -18.07
N THR A 293 -6.62 1.88 -18.25
CA THR A 293 -7.40 1.36 -19.39
C THR A 293 -7.32 2.28 -20.62
N GLY A 294 -6.77 3.48 -20.48
CA GLY A 294 -6.67 4.47 -21.55
C GLY A 294 -7.99 5.15 -21.88
N LEU A 295 -8.99 5.04 -21.00
CA LEU A 295 -10.28 5.70 -21.12
C LEU A 295 -10.18 7.15 -20.64
N THR A 296 -10.91 8.06 -21.28
CA THR A 296 -11.02 9.45 -20.86
C THR A 296 -12.28 9.67 -20.05
N PRO A 297 -12.22 10.37 -18.91
CA PRO A 297 -13.43 10.84 -18.25
C PRO A 297 -14.13 11.85 -19.17
N ASP A 298 -15.41 11.62 -19.45
CA ASP A 298 -16.29 12.60 -20.11
C ASP A 298 -16.56 13.82 -19.20
#